data_AF-A0A453AUX6-F1
#
_entry.id   AF-A0A453AUX6-F1
#
_cell.length_a   1.000
_cell.length_b   1.000
_cell.length_c   1.000
_cell.angle_alpha   90.00
_cell.angle_beta   90.00
_cell.angle_gamma   90.00
#
_symmetry.space_group_name_H-M   'P 1'
#
loop_
_entity.id
_entity.type
_entity.pdbx_description
1 polymer ?
#
loop_
_entity_poly.entity_id
_entity_poly.type
_entity_poly.pdbx_seq_one_letter_code
_entity_poly.pdbx_strand_id
1 'polypeptide(L)'
;PHADALDPRFHPRPWSMLPDVVTRGYSPRYRYSRFKNNSIGEHIRMTIRGLNGRDGRTHLARTTQGLLVLLNKKTDAVFVVNPVTGTRTDLPPVT
;
A
#
# COMPACT_ATOMS: atom_id res chain seq x y z
N PRO A 1 -0.53 19.39 25.71
CA PRO A 1 -1.03 19.03 24.36
C PRO A 1 -0.22 17.84 23.82
N HIS A 2 -0.65 16.62 24.13
CA HIS A 2 -0.06 15.40 23.56
C HIS A 2 -0.61 15.28 22.14
N ALA A 3 0.21 15.65 21.15
CA ALA A 3 -0.10 15.35 19.76
C ALA A 3 -0.25 13.82 19.65
N ASP A 4 -1.39 13.39 19.11
CA ASP A 4 -1.70 12.02 18.75
C ASP A 4 -0.45 11.30 18.25
N ALA A 5 0.05 10.36 19.05
CA ALA A 5 1.14 9.48 18.65
C ALA A 5 0.57 8.47 17.65
N LEU A 6 0.32 8.94 16.42
CA LEU A 6 0.07 8.09 15.26
C LEU A 6 1.15 7.00 15.27
N ASP A 7 0.72 5.75 15.20
CA ASP A 7 1.61 4.58 15.24
C ASP A 7 2.81 4.78 14.31
N PRO A 8 4.05 4.70 14.82
CA PRO A 8 5.24 5.04 14.04
C PRO A 8 5.43 4.25 12.76
N ARG A 9 4.78 3.08 12.65
CA ARG A 9 4.79 2.24 11.46
C ARG A 9 4.02 2.87 10.28
N PHE A 10 3.16 3.84 10.56
CA PHE A 10 2.37 4.61 9.60
C PHE A 10 2.78 6.09 9.52
N HIS A 11 3.89 6.48 10.16
CA HIS A 11 4.42 7.82 9.94
C HIS A 11 4.61 8.08 8.44
N PRO A 12 4.26 9.28 7.94
CA PRO A 12 4.49 9.65 6.57
C PRO A 12 6.00 9.60 6.29
N ARG A 13 6.45 8.52 5.67
CA ARG A 13 7.77 8.47 5.06
C ARG A 13 7.67 9.23 3.72
N PRO A 14 8.74 9.84 3.21
CA PRO A 14 8.66 10.67 2.01
C PRO A 14 8.37 9.88 0.73
N TRP A 15 7.94 8.62 0.79
CA TRP A 15 7.73 7.77 -0.37
C TRP A 15 6.29 7.87 -0.88
N SER A 16 6.07 8.58 -1.98
CA SER A 16 4.80 8.56 -2.69
C SER A 16 4.76 7.45 -3.73
N MET A 17 3.68 6.68 -3.73
CA MET A 17 3.44 5.65 -4.73
C MET A 17 3.06 6.29 -6.07
N LEU A 18 3.75 5.90 -7.13
CA LEU A 18 3.47 6.39 -8.47
C LEU A 18 2.25 5.68 -9.09
N PRO A 19 1.58 6.33 -10.07
CA PRO A 19 0.38 5.79 -10.69
C PRO A 19 0.57 4.42 -11.35
N ASP A 20 1.80 4.15 -11.80
CA ASP A 20 2.13 2.97 -12.57
C ASP A 20 2.24 1.74 -11.65
N VAL A 21 1.24 0.87 -11.79
CA VAL A 21 1.35 -0.53 -11.36
C VAL A 21 1.78 -1.32 -12.59
N VAL A 22 3.02 -1.77 -12.59
CA VAL A 22 3.60 -2.49 -13.73
C VAL A 22 3.48 -3.99 -13.47
N THR A 23 3.10 -4.73 -14.51
CA THR A 23 3.01 -6.19 -14.48
C THR A 23 4.24 -6.77 -15.16
N ARG A 24 4.94 -7.72 -14.52
CA ARG A 24 6.08 -8.39 -15.15
C ARG A 24 5.59 -9.59 -15.96
N GLY A 25 5.58 -9.47 -17.29
CA GLY A 25 5.24 -10.53 -18.24
C GLY A 25 3.73 -10.69 -18.49
N TYR A 26 3.37 -11.65 -19.35
CA TYR A 26 1.98 -11.92 -19.78
C TYR A 26 1.05 -12.41 -18.66
N SER A 27 1.57 -12.73 -17.48
CA SER A 27 0.79 -13.28 -16.36
C SER A 27 0.77 -12.27 -15.20
N PRO A 28 -0.41 -11.89 -14.66
CA PRO A 28 -0.56 -10.86 -13.62
C PRO A 28 -0.03 -11.28 -12.22
N ARG A 29 0.86 -12.28 -12.17
CA ARG A 29 1.33 -12.93 -10.93
C ARG A 29 2.17 -12.00 -10.05
N TYR A 30 2.82 -10.99 -10.62
CA TYR A 30 3.66 -10.03 -9.90
C TYR A 30 3.32 -8.62 -10.32
N ARG A 31 2.56 -7.92 -9.47
CA ARG A 31 2.33 -6.47 -9.58
C ARG A 31 3.36 -5.75 -8.72
N TYR A 32 4.13 -4.87 -9.36
CA TYR A 32 5.07 -3.99 -8.68
C TYR A 32 4.66 -2.54 -8.92
N SER A 33 4.96 -1.70 -7.94
CA SER A 33 4.78 -0.26 -8.10
C SER A 33 6.09 0.46 -7.86
N ARG A 34 6.18 1.65 -8.45
CA ARG A 34 7.28 2.56 -8.23
C ARG A 34 6.93 3.50 -7.09
N PHE A 35 7.86 3.70 -6.17
CA PHE A 35 7.74 4.70 -5.13
C PHE A 35 8.81 5.75 -5.36
N LYS A 36 8.43 7.02 -5.25
CA LYS A 36 9.34 8.15 -5.32
C LYS A 36 9.51 8.73 -3.93
N ASN A 37 10.76 8.92 -3.50
CA ASN A 37 11.09 9.70 -2.34
C ASN A 37 10.96 11.19 -2.68
N ASN A 38 10.02 11.90 -2.07
CA ASN A 38 9.78 13.31 -2.27
C ASN A 38 10.87 14.20 -1.65
N SER A 39 11.64 13.69 -0.68
CA SER A 39 12.71 14.46 -0.03
C SER A 39 14.01 14.45 -0.82
N ILE A 40 14.34 13.35 -1.49
CA ILE A 40 15.63 13.16 -2.18
C ILE A 40 15.49 12.79 -3.66
N GLY A 41 14.26 12.66 -4.17
CA GLY A 41 13.98 12.37 -5.58
C GLY A 41 14.24 10.93 -6.03
N GLU A 42 14.71 10.05 -5.13
CA GLU A 42 15.00 8.65 -5.43
C GLU A 42 13.75 7.85 -5.82
N HIS A 43 13.95 6.80 -6.63
CA HIS A 43 12.89 5.91 -7.05
C HIS A 43 13.22 4.47 -6.70
N ILE A 44 12.28 3.76 -6.06
CA ILE A 44 12.39 2.33 -5.80
C ILE A 44 11.26 1.59 -6.51
N ARG A 45 11.52 0.34 -6.89
CA ARG A 45 10.52 -0.61 -7.39
C ARG A 45 10.26 -1.64 -6.31
N MET A 46 9.00 -1.83 -5.95
CA MET A 46 8.66 -2.79 -4.90
C MET A 46 7.51 -3.68 -5.35
N THR A 47 7.69 -4.98 -5.14
CA THR A 47 6.63 -5.98 -5.33
C THR A 47 5.64 -5.85 -4.19
N ILE A 48 4.38 -5.59 -4.52
CA ILE A 48 3.34 -5.50 -3.51
C ILE A 48 2.76 -6.90 -3.32
N ARG A 49 3.21 -7.56 -2.24
CA ARG A 49 2.67 -8.86 -1.83
C ARG A 49 1.17 -8.73 -1.55
N GLY A 50 0.37 -9.70 -2.00
CA GLY A 50 -1.09 -9.65 -1.84
C GLY A 50 -1.86 -8.97 -2.97
N LEU A 51 -1.19 -8.25 -3.88
CA LEU A 51 -1.84 -7.70 -5.08
C LEU A 51 -1.79 -8.65 -6.27
N ASN A 52 -1.41 -9.92 -6.15
CA ASN A 52 -1.38 -10.86 -7.29
C ASN A 52 -2.78 -11.29 -7.80
N GLY A 53 -3.86 -10.79 -7.20
CA GLY A 53 -5.25 -11.15 -7.51
C GLY A 53 -5.65 -12.57 -7.08
N ARG A 54 -4.69 -13.42 -6.69
CA ARG A 54 -4.90 -14.80 -6.23
C ARG A 54 -5.25 -14.86 -4.75
N ASP A 55 -4.77 -13.90 -3.97
CA ASP A 55 -4.96 -13.89 -2.51
C ASP A 55 -6.34 -13.35 -2.09
N GLY A 56 -7.26 -13.13 -3.04
CA GLY A 56 -8.60 -12.57 -2.79
C GLY A 56 -8.59 -11.09 -2.40
N ARG A 57 -7.45 -10.40 -2.48
CA ARG A 57 -7.31 -8.99 -2.10
C ARG A 57 -7.36 -8.08 -3.31
N THR A 58 -8.12 -7.00 -3.21
CA THR A 58 -8.27 -6.00 -4.28
C THR A 58 -7.82 -4.62 -3.77
N HIS A 59 -7.10 -3.90 -4.63
CA HIS A 59 -6.70 -2.52 -4.36
C HIS A 59 -7.90 -1.59 -4.49
N LEU A 60 -8.19 -0.82 -3.44
CA LEU A 60 -9.25 0.18 -3.43
C LEU A 60 -8.71 1.57 -3.75
N ALA A 61 -7.65 1.99 -3.05
CA ALA A 61 -7.14 3.35 -3.18
C ALA A 61 -5.66 3.45 -2.77
N ARG A 62 -5.00 4.47 -3.35
CA ARG A 62 -3.68 4.95 -2.95
C ARG A 62 -3.86 6.20 -2.13
N THR A 63 -3.17 6.28 -1.01
CA THR A 63 -3.11 7.52 -0.21
C THR A 63 -1.95 8.40 -0.66
N THR A 64 -2.04 9.69 -0.39
CA THR A 64 -0.96 10.66 -0.64
C THR A 64 0.30 10.35 0.17
N GLN A 65 0.15 9.65 1.30
CA GLN A 65 1.24 9.20 2.18
C GLN A 65 1.92 7.90 1.71
N GLY A 66 1.54 7.36 0.55
CA GLY A 66 2.15 6.13 0.01
C GLY A 66 1.63 4.84 0.64
N LEU A 67 0.58 4.92 1.47
CA LEU A 67 -0.15 3.75 1.98
C LEU A 67 -1.16 3.25 0.95
N LEU A 68 -1.44 1.95 1.02
CA LEU A 68 -2.38 1.25 0.17
C LEU A 68 -3.60 0.80 0.96
N VAL A 69 -4.79 1.10 0.45
CA VAL A 69 -6.05 0.57 0.98
C VAL A 69 -6.44 -0.66 0.18
N LEU A 70 -6.58 -1.79 0.87
CA LEU A 70 -6.91 -3.09 0.29
C LEU A 70 -8.22 -3.63 0.88
N LEU A 71 -9.01 -4.30 0.05
CA LEU A 71 -10.19 -5.06 0.44
C LEU A 71 -9.90 -6.56 0.35
N ASN A 72 -10.17 -7.30 1.42
CA ASN A 72 -10.23 -8.75 1.39
C ASN A 72 -11.61 -9.20 0.90
N LYS A 73 -11.72 -9.68 -0.34
CA LYS A 73 -12.99 -10.15 -0.92
C LYS A 73 -13.61 -11.37 -0.22
N LYS A 74 -12.85 -12.06 0.64
CA LYS A 74 -13.36 -13.23 1.39
C LYS A 74 -14.04 -12.85 2.70
N THR A 75 -13.61 -11.75 3.30
CA THR A 75 -14.05 -11.33 4.65
C THR A 75 -14.64 -9.93 4.66
N ASP A 76 -14.70 -9.28 3.50
CA ASP A 76 -14.99 -7.86 3.30
C ASP A 76 -14.23 -6.88 4.21
N ALA A 77 -13.12 -7.35 4.77
CA ALA A 77 -12.28 -6.55 5.64
C ALA A 77 -11.47 -5.56 4.80
N VAL A 78 -11.57 -4.29 5.13
CA VAL A 78 -10.73 -3.24 4.58
C VAL A 78 -9.52 -3.09 5.49
N PHE A 79 -8.32 -3.00 4.90
CA PHE A 79 -7.10 -2.79 5.67
C PHE A 79 -6.13 -1.90 4.91
N VAL A 80 -5.35 -1.15 5.67
CA VAL A 80 -4.29 -0.29 5.16
C VAL A 80 -2.97 -1.03 5.28
N VAL A 81 -2.17 -1.03 4.21
CA VAL A 81 -0.82 -1.56 4.22
C VAL A 81 0.18 -0.48 3.83
N ASN A 82 1.28 -0.42 4.57
CA ASN A 82 2.48 0.29 4.17
C ASN A 82 3.29 -0.65 3.27
N PRO A 83 3.37 -0.41 1.96
CA PRO A 83 4.08 -1.30 1.04
C PRO A 83 5.58 -1.33 1.29
N VAL A 84 6.16 -0.27 1.86
CA VAL A 84 7.60 -0.17 2.16
C VAL A 84 7.98 -1.00 3.38
N THR A 85 7.18 -0.92 4.46
CA THR A 85 7.47 -1.65 5.71
C THR A 85 6.76 -3.00 5.80
N GLY A 86 5.79 -3.26 4.92
CA GLY A 86 4.90 -4.41 5.01
C GLY A 86 3.91 -4.34 6.18
N THR A 87 3.89 -3.25 6.96
CA THR A 87 2.98 -3.11 8.09
C THR A 87 1.54 -3.02 7.60
N ARG A 88 0.64 -3.73 8.28
CA ARG A 88 -0.79 -3.76 8.01
C ARG A 88 -1.56 -3.35 9.26
N THR A 89 -2.64 -2.60 9.05
CA THR A 89 -3.68 -2.33 10.05
C THR A 89 -5.04 -2.53 9.41
N ASP A 90 -5.91 -3.26 10.09
CA ASP A 90 -7.30 -3.43 9.68
C ASP A 90 -8.08 -2.16 10.01
N LEU A 91 -8.93 -1.71 9.08
CA LEU A 91 -9.81 -0.58 9.29
C LEU A 91 -11.13 -1.06 9.90
N PRO A 92 -11.75 -0.26 10.77
CA PRO A 92 -13.08 -0.57 11.25
C PRO A 92 -14.07 -0.61 10.07
N PRO A 93 -15.13 -1.44 10.14
CA PRO A 93 -16.19 -1.43 9.16
C PRO A 93 -16.84 -0.04 9.10
N VAL A 94 -17.06 0.46 7.88
CA VAL A 94 -17.80 1.70 7.67
C VAL A 94 -19.27 1.39 8.00
N THR A 95 -19.80 2.04 9.02
CA THR A 95 -21.19 1.89 9.48
C THR A 95 -22.13 2.74 8.63
#